data_AF-A0A9E8MXI3-F1
#
_entry.id   AF-A0A9E8MXI3-F1
#
_cell.length_a   1.000
_cell.length_b   1.000
_cell.length_c   1.000
_cell.angle_alpha   90.00
_cell.angle_beta   90.00
_cell.angle_gamma   90.00
#
_symmetry.space_group_name_H-M   'P 1'
#
loop_
_entity.id
_entity.type
_entity.pdbx_description
1 polymer ?
#
loop_
_entity_poly.entity_id
_entity_poly.type
_entity_poly.pdbx_seq_one_letter_code
_entity_poly.pdbx_strand_id
1 'polypeptide(L)'
;MGYLYVDSVVKSYDNKKILTDVYLSCKSGEVVGLIGRNGCGKSTLLKIIFGVENADHKFVKIDNKLIKANSHCKGLVSCHRNIFYLPVLKLKQLLNYFLEKNRRMR
;
A
#
# COMPACT_ATOMS: atom_id res chain seq x y z
N MET A 1 -16.87 -3.83 7.47
CA MET A 1 -15.86 -4.83 7.05
C MET A 1 -14.81 -4.12 6.24
N GLY A 2 -13.53 -4.24 6.62
CA GLY A 2 -12.41 -3.59 5.94
C GLY A 2 -12.30 -4.00 4.47
N TYR A 3 -12.22 -3.09 3.50
CA TYR A 3 -11.93 -3.45 2.10
C TYR A 3 -10.97 -2.46 1.43
N LEU A 4 -9.93 -2.98 0.79
CA LEU A 4 -9.06 -2.24 -0.11
C LEU A 4 -9.56 -2.45 -1.54
N TYR A 5 -9.77 -1.36 -2.26
CA TYR A 5 -10.13 -1.35 -3.68
C TYR A 5 -9.19 -0.42 -4.44
N VAL A 6 -8.52 -0.97 -5.45
CA VAL A 6 -7.53 -0.31 -6.30
C VAL A 6 -7.94 -0.54 -7.73
N ASP A 7 -8.02 0.54 -8.50
CA ASP A 7 -8.56 0.54 -9.85
C ASP A 7 -7.85 1.61 -10.69
N SER A 8 -7.70 1.34 -11.98
CA SER A 8 -7.23 2.28 -12.99
C SER A 8 -5.89 2.93 -12.61
N VAL A 9 -4.99 2.14 -12.01
CA VAL A 9 -3.66 2.64 -11.63
C VAL A 9 -2.74 2.60 -12.84
N VAL A 10 -2.29 3.78 -13.24
CA VAL A 10 -1.35 4.00 -14.34
C VAL A 10 -0.12 4.74 -13.84
N LYS A 11 1.05 4.22 -14.18
CA LYS A 11 2.33 4.86 -13.82
C LYS A 11 3.34 4.71 -14.94
N SER A 12 3.96 5.83 -15.29
CA SER A 12 5.03 5.93 -16.26
C SER A 12 6.30 6.52 -15.62
N TYR A 13 7.46 6.08 -16.09
CA TYR A 13 8.75 6.73 -15.83
C TYR A 13 9.46 6.92 -17.17
N ASP A 14 9.97 8.12 -17.42
CA ASP A 14 10.74 8.45 -18.64
C ASP A 14 10.10 7.89 -19.93
N ASN A 15 8.79 8.13 -20.08
CA ASN A 15 7.92 7.65 -21.18
C ASN A 15 7.68 6.13 -21.26
N LYS A 16 8.21 5.34 -20.33
CA LYS A 16 7.91 3.91 -20.20
C LYS A 16 6.78 3.68 -19.21
N LYS A 17 5.67 3.09 -19.69
CA LYS A 17 4.59 2.63 -18.80
C LYS A 17 5.06 1.41 -18.01
N ILE A 18 5.04 1.53 -16.67
CA ILE A 18 5.37 0.46 -15.73
C ILE A 18 4.09 -0.19 -15.17
N LEU A 19 3.03 0.60 -14.98
CA LEU A 19 1.70 0.12 -14.61
C LEU A 19 0.68 0.64 -15.62
N THR A 20 -0.20 -0.23 -16.08
CA THR A 20 -1.27 0.06 -17.04
C THR A 20 -2.56 -0.56 -16.53
N ASP A 21 -3.51 0.29 -16.14
CA ASP A 21 -4.86 -0.06 -15.70
C ASP A 21 -4.87 -1.26 -14.75
N VAL A 22 -4.15 -1.11 -13.63
CA VAL A 22 -4.05 -2.18 -12.64
C VAL A 22 -5.24 -2.14 -11.68
N TYR A 23 -5.83 -3.31 -11.47
CA TYR A 23 -6.94 -3.55 -10.55
C TYR A 23 -6.53 -4.53 -9.46
N LEU A 24 -6.90 -4.22 -8.21
CA LEU A 24 -6.69 -5.10 -7.06
C LEU A 24 -7.76 -4.82 -6.00
N SER A 25 -8.32 -5.89 -5.44
CA SER A 25 -9.18 -5.81 -4.26
C SER A 25 -8.69 -6.76 -3.18
N CYS A 26 -8.84 -6.36 -1.92
CA CYS A 26 -8.49 -7.19 -0.77
C CYS A 26 -9.45 -6.90 0.38
N LYS A 27 -10.09 -7.93 0.93
CA LYS A 27 -10.97 -7.80 2.10
C LYS A 27 -10.17 -7.95 3.38
N SER A 28 -10.71 -7.44 4.48
CA SER A 28 -10.14 -7.63 5.80
C SER A 28 -10.05 -9.11 6.15
N GLY A 29 -8.85 -9.57 6.52
CA GLY A 29 -8.57 -10.98 6.80
C GLY A 29 -8.04 -11.77 5.59
N GLU A 30 -8.08 -11.21 4.38
CA GLU A 30 -7.49 -11.85 3.20
C GLU A 30 -5.99 -11.54 3.10
N VAL A 31 -5.24 -12.53 2.60
CA VAL A 31 -3.81 -12.39 2.28
C VAL A 31 -3.67 -12.44 0.76
N VAL A 32 -3.37 -11.30 0.15
CA VAL A 32 -3.16 -11.19 -1.30
C VAL A 32 -1.67 -11.07 -1.58
N GLY A 33 -1.14 -11.95 -2.42
CA GLY A 33 0.24 -11.93 -2.89
C GLY A 33 0.36 -11.26 -4.24
N LEU A 34 1.37 -10.38 -4.42
CA LEU A 34 1.68 -9.75 -5.69
C LEU A 34 2.92 -10.41 -6.32
N ILE A 35 2.73 -11.14 -7.41
CA ILE A 35 3.78 -11.97 -8.04
C ILE A 35 4.07 -11.45 -9.46
N GLY A 36 5.33 -11.53 -9.88
CA GLY A 36 5.75 -11.11 -11.21
C GLY A 36 7.27 -10.96 -11.32
N ARG A 37 7.78 -10.74 -12.54
CA ARG A 37 9.22 -10.57 -12.81
C ARG A 37 9.80 -9.33 -12.12
N ASN A 38 11.10 -9.33 -11.83
CA ASN A 38 11.77 -8.14 -11.33
C ASN A 38 11.63 -6.99 -12.34
N GLY A 39 11.32 -5.79 -11.84
CA GLY A 39 11.07 -4.61 -12.69
C GLY A 39 9.63 -4.47 -13.24
N CYS A 40 8.71 -5.41 -12.98
CA CYS A 40 7.33 -5.31 -13.49
C CYS A 40 6.41 -4.35 -12.71
N GLY A 41 6.95 -3.49 -11.83
CA GLY A 41 6.16 -2.47 -11.12
C GLY A 41 5.51 -2.88 -9.80
N LYS A 42 5.78 -4.07 -9.26
CA LYS A 42 5.18 -4.56 -7.99
C LYS A 42 5.37 -3.59 -6.82
N SER A 43 6.62 -3.21 -6.55
CA SER A 43 6.95 -2.30 -5.46
C SER A 43 6.40 -0.90 -5.73
N THR A 44 6.35 -0.46 -6.99
CA THR A 44 5.72 0.80 -7.42
C THR A 44 4.21 0.79 -7.11
N LEU A 45 3.50 -0.28 -7.43
CA LEU A 45 2.08 -0.43 -7.13
C LEU A 45 1.83 -0.34 -5.61
N LEU A 46 2.62 -1.05 -4.81
CA LEU A 46 2.53 -1.00 -3.35
C LEU A 46 2.78 0.42 -2.82
N LYS A 47 3.82 1.11 -3.29
CA LYS A 47 4.11 2.50 -2.91
C LYS A 47 2.95 3.44 -3.26
N ILE A 48 2.31 3.25 -4.41
CA ILE A 48 1.13 4.03 -4.83
C ILE A 48 -0.06 3.78 -3.90
N ILE A 49 -0.33 2.51 -3.57
CA ILE A 49 -1.41 2.11 -2.64
C ILE A 49 -1.18 2.72 -1.25
N PHE A 50 0.06 2.67 -0.76
CA PHE A 50 0.44 3.25 0.54
C PHE A 50 0.57 4.79 0.52
N GLY A 51 0.39 5.43 -0.63
CA GLY A 51 0.48 6.88 -0.77
C GLY A 51 1.90 7.44 -0.66
N VAL A 52 2.93 6.58 -0.75
CA VAL A 52 4.35 6.97 -0.77
C VAL A 52 4.74 7.55 -2.13
N GLU A 53 4.09 7.09 -3.20
CA GLU A 53 4.39 7.48 -4.56
C GLU A 53 3.14 7.94 -5.33
N ASN A 54 3.32 8.92 -6.20
CA ASN A 54 2.27 9.42 -7.07
C ASN A 54 2.17 8.59 -8.36
N ALA A 55 0.94 8.46 -8.86
CA ALA A 55 0.60 7.78 -10.11
C ALA A 55 0.01 8.80 -11.09
N ASP A 56 0.13 8.53 -12.38
CA ASP A 56 -0.43 9.39 -13.43
C ASP A 56 -1.96 9.36 -13.33
N HIS A 57 -2.51 8.16 -13.11
CA HIS A 57 -3.90 7.94 -12.74
C HIS A 57 -3.96 6.91 -11.60
N LYS A 58 -4.87 7.11 -10.64
CA LYS A 58 -5.16 6.10 -9.61
C LYS A 58 -6.55 6.30 -9.01
N PHE A 59 -7.22 5.20 -8.74
CA PHE A 59 -8.38 5.15 -7.87
C PHE A 59 -8.10 4.16 -6.73
N VAL A 60 -7.80 4.68 -5.54
CA VAL A 60 -7.51 3.86 -4.36
C VAL A 60 -8.50 4.21 -3.26
N LYS A 61 -9.25 3.22 -2.80
CA LYS A 61 -10.29 3.34 -1.78
C LYS A 61 -10.02 2.32 -0.69
N ILE A 62 -10.05 2.77 0.56
CA ILE A 62 -10.03 1.91 1.73
C ILE A 62 -11.31 2.16 2.50
N ASP A 63 -12.11 1.10 2.65
CA ASP A 63 -13.48 1.21 3.14
C ASP A 63 -14.24 2.26 2.36
N ASN A 64 -14.90 3.20 3.03
CA ASN A 64 -15.62 4.29 2.36
C ASN A 64 -14.75 5.53 2.10
N LYS A 65 -13.43 5.44 2.31
CA LYS A 65 -12.50 6.57 2.18
C LYS A 65 -11.65 6.46 0.92
N LEU A 66 -11.80 7.43 0.02
CA LEU A 66 -10.90 7.60 -1.12
C LEU A 66 -9.57 8.18 -0.65
N ILE A 67 -8.46 7.58 -1.05
CA ILE A 67 -7.12 8.07 -0.78
C ILE A 67 -6.72 9.05 -1.88
N LYS A 68 -6.85 10.34 -1.58
CA LYS A 68 -6.31 11.41 -2.41
C LYS A 68 -4.81 11.57 -2.11
N ALA A 69 -4.00 11.76 -3.15
CA ALA A 69 -2.55 11.94 -3.03
C ALA A 69 -2.20 13.04 -2.01
N ASN A 70 -1.08 12.87 -1.30
CA ASN A 70 -0.52 13.78 -0.30
C ASN A 70 -1.27 13.90 1.05
N SER A 71 -2.30 13.10 1.30
CA SER A 71 -2.82 12.95 2.66
C SER A 71 -1.89 12.01 3.42
N HIS A 72 -1.09 12.52 4.36
CA HIS A 72 -0.29 11.68 5.27
C HIS A 72 -1.16 10.52 5.76
N CYS A 73 -0.86 9.31 5.28
CA CYS A 73 -1.62 8.11 5.58
C CYS A 73 -1.27 7.67 7.00
N LYS A 74 -1.73 8.43 8.01
CA LYS A 74 -1.69 8.02 9.42
C LYS A 74 -2.47 6.71 9.54
N GLY A 75 -1.77 5.58 9.64
CA GLY A 75 -2.36 4.26 9.83
C GLY A 75 -2.15 3.25 8.70
N LEU A 76 -1.54 3.61 7.56
CA LEU A 76 -1.16 2.63 6.54
C LEU A 76 0.26 2.13 6.77
N VAL A 77 0.37 0.85 7.14
CA VAL A 77 1.65 0.19 7.33
C VAL A 77 2.15 -0.31 5.98
N SER A 78 3.22 0.30 5.48
CA SER A 78 3.99 -0.21 4.34
C SER A 78 5.10 -1.11 4.86
N CYS A 79 5.22 -2.33 4.32
CA CYS A 79 6.36 -3.20 4.55
C CYS A 79 6.86 -3.75 3.22
N HIS A 80 7.95 -3.19 2.71
CA HIS A 80 8.76 -3.80 1.66
C HIS A 80 10.23 -3.70 2.06
N ARG A 81 11.01 -4.73 1.69
CA ARG A 81 12.40 -4.96 2.11
C ARG A 81 13.24 -3.67 2.08
N ASN A 82 13.82 -3.35 3.22
CA ASN A 82 14.67 -2.19 3.54
C ASN A 82 13.98 -0.81 3.67
N ILE A 83 13.96 -0.38 4.95
CA ILE A 83 13.85 0.98 5.49
C ILE A 83 12.41 1.47 5.76
N PHE A 84 12.02 1.35 7.03
CA PHE A 84 10.90 2.06 7.65
C PHE A 84 11.32 3.50 7.97
N TYR A 85 10.69 4.49 7.33
CA TYR A 85 10.57 5.82 7.95
C TYR A 85 9.10 6.02 8.35
N LEU A 86 8.87 6.00 9.65
CA LEU A 86 7.64 6.49 10.28
C LEU A 86 7.93 7.91 10.76
N PRO A 87 7.61 8.97 10.00
CA PRO A 87 7.91 10.32 10.44
C PRO A 87 7.05 10.80 11.64
N VAL A 88 6.09 10.00 12.14
CA VAL A 88 5.12 10.49 13.16
C VAL A 88 4.68 9.47 14.22
N LEU A 89 5.33 8.32 14.38
CA LEU A 89 4.91 7.32 15.37
C LEU A 89 5.96 7.11 16.46
N LYS A 90 5.53 7.17 17.73
CA LYS A 90 6.39 6.86 18.87
C LYS A 90 6.72 5.38 18.86
N LEU A 91 7.97 5.03 19.16
CA LEU A 91 8.49 3.65 19.20
C LEU A 91 7.58 2.67 19.97
N LYS A 92 6.95 3.13 21.06
CA LYS A 92 6.00 2.36 21.87
C LYS A 92 4.76 1.89 21.08
N GLN A 93 4.25 2.71 20.16
CA GLN A 93 3.10 2.36 19.32
C GLN A 93 3.48 1.32 18.27
N LEU A 94 4.70 1.39 17.73
CA LEU A 94 5.23 0.40 16.81
C LEU A 94 5.38 -0.98 17.50
N LEU A 95 5.94 -0.98 18.71
CA LEU A 95 6.08 -2.20 19.52
C LEU A 95 4.72 -2.84 19.83
N ASN A 96 3.73 -2.05 20.25
CA ASN A 96 2.40 -2.57 20.54
C ASN A 96 1.76 -3.21 19.30
N TYR A 97 1.88 -2.58 18.12
CA TYR A 97 1.32 -3.13 16.88
C TYR A 97 1.98 -4.46 16.48
N PHE A 98 3.30 -4.57 16.64
CA PHE A 98 4.03 -5.81 16.34
C PHE A 98 3.78 -6.91 17.37
N LEU A 99 3.70 -6.56 18.66
CA LEU A 99 3.48 -7.53 19.74
C LEU A 99 2.04 -8.03 19.82
N GLU A 100 1.04 -7.19 19.53
CA GLU A 100 -0.37 -7.63 19.49
C GLU A 100 -0.64 -8.63 18.36
N LYS A 101 0.05 -8.48 17.21
CA LYS A 101 -0.09 -9.42 16.09
C LYS A 101 0.40 -10.83 16.45
N ASN A 102 1.41 -10.94 17.32
CA ASN A 102 1.89 -12.23 17.83
C ASN A 102 0.99 -12.84 18.92
N ARG A 103 0.14 -12.04 19.58
CA ARG A 103 -0.85 -12.55 20.55
C ARG A 103 -2.13 -13.08 19.90
N ARG A 104 -2.45 -12.66 18.67
CA ARG A 104 -3.62 -13.12 17.91
C ARG A 104 -3.37 -14.37 17.03
N MET A 105 -2.16 -14.94 17.06
CA MET A 105 -1.81 -16.20 16.39
C MET A 105 -1.57 -17.35 17.39
N ARG A 106 -2.39 -17.41 18.45
CA ARG A 106 -2.56 -18.59 19.30
C ARG A 106 -4.04 -18.87 19.47
#